data_AF-A0A6M3NPZ5-F1
#
_entry.id   AF-A0A6M3NPZ5-F1
#
_cell.length_a   1.000
_cell.length_b   1.000
_cell.length_c   1.000
_cell.angle_alpha   90.00
_cell.angle_beta   90.00
_cell.angle_gamma   90.00
#
_symmetry.space_group_name_H-M   'P 1'
#
loop_
_entity.id
_entity.type
_entity.pdbx_description
1 polymer ?
#
loop_
_entity_poly.entity_id
_entity_poly.type
_entity_poly.pdbx_seq_one_letter_code
_entity_poly.pdbx_strand_id
1 'polypeptide(L)'
;MQTAQRIINHYRRNRFIVCTICALVTLILTLNIRFISERNLNHHRTVAFANHAVDALDNVLHPLLVGRNILLPLLELPCATAHLPLRKQAARLQTIRSIGLVKEGILYCSSIFGARNTPIRQLQPDLPAVGDLLLLSTDQSLLKGSPILIQWYPASADGQDGVMEIVNIDLLTTMLLEPQQPQITSASLTVGKRHLLYGRGVVDTLPELKKDEERYQLSSRHFPFTISVSGPSAGVLAFKHLPTQLPLAVLLSLLIGYIAWLATASRMSFSWEINLALAEREFELFCQPLLNARTQQCTGVEILLRWNNPRQGWISPDVFIPIAEEHNLIAPLTRYVIAETIRQRHYFPINHQFHIGINVAASHFRHGVLLKDLNQYWFSAEPVQQLVLELTERDALLDVDYRLMRELHRKGVKLAIDDFGTGNSSLSWLEKLRPDILKIDKSFTAAIGTDAVNSTVTDIIIALGQRLNIELVAEGVENQTQAQHLRQHGVQMLQGYLYAKPMPISEFPQWLAGSAPPPARHNGQIMSAMPHL
;
A
#
# COMPACT_ATOMS: atom_id res chain seq x y z
N MET A 1 -8.05 5.74 -30.06
CA MET A 1 -7.81 6.68 -28.92
C MET A 1 -8.76 6.49 -27.74
N GLN A 2 -10.09 6.48 -27.89
CA GLN A 2 -11.03 6.44 -26.74
C GLN A 2 -10.96 5.15 -25.88
N THR A 3 -10.64 4.00 -26.46
CA THR A 3 -10.49 2.72 -25.75
C THR A 3 -9.24 2.67 -24.87
N ALA A 4 -8.11 3.20 -25.34
CA ALA A 4 -6.87 3.29 -24.56
C ALA A 4 -7.02 4.20 -23.32
N GLN A 5 -7.68 5.35 -23.49
CA GLN A 5 -7.97 6.29 -22.39
C GLN A 5 -8.82 5.64 -21.29
N ARG A 6 -9.79 4.79 -21.68
CA ARG A 6 -10.68 4.08 -20.74
C ARG A 6 -9.93 3.04 -19.92
N ILE A 7 -9.01 2.29 -20.53
CA ILE A 7 -8.20 1.29 -19.82
C ILE A 7 -7.28 1.98 -18.80
N ILE A 8 -6.61 3.07 -19.21
CA ILE A 8 -5.74 3.86 -18.32
C ILE A 8 -6.53 4.46 -17.14
N ASN A 9 -7.73 5.00 -17.40
CA ASN A 9 -8.58 5.58 -16.35
C ASN A 9 -9.12 4.52 -15.38
N HIS A 10 -9.54 3.37 -15.89
CA HIS A 10 -10.01 2.26 -15.06
C HIS A 10 -8.89 1.76 -14.13
N TYR A 11 -7.66 1.70 -14.64
CA TYR A 11 -6.49 1.31 -13.87
C TYR A 11 -6.10 2.33 -12.79
N ARG A 12 -6.05 3.62 -13.14
CA ARG A 12 -5.81 4.71 -12.17
C ARG A 12 -6.82 4.68 -11.02
N ARG A 13 -8.09 4.41 -11.33
CA ARG A 13 -9.17 4.29 -10.34
C ARG A 13 -8.93 3.12 -9.38
N ASN A 14 -8.62 1.93 -9.91
CA ASN A 14 -8.36 0.75 -9.07
C ASN A 14 -7.14 0.95 -8.17
N ARG A 15 -6.08 1.59 -8.67
CA ARG A 15 -4.90 1.94 -7.87
C ARG A 15 -5.22 2.92 -6.75
N PHE A 16 -6.00 3.95 -7.04
CA PHE A 16 -6.46 4.89 -6.02
C PHE A 16 -7.25 4.17 -4.92
N ILE A 17 -8.18 3.29 -5.30
CA ILE A 17 -8.97 2.48 -4.35
C ILE A 17 -8.06 1.66 -3.43
N VAL A 18 -7.09 0.92 -3.99
CA VAL A 18 -6.17 0.09 -3.19
C VAL A 18 -5.35 0.96 -2.21
N CYS A 19 -4.82 2.09 -2.68
CA CYS A 19 -4.03 2.99 -1.82
C CYS A 19 -4.88 3.60 -0.70
N THR A 20 -6.10 4.03 -1.00
CA THR A 20 -7.03 4.56 0.00
C THR A 20 -7.42 3.50 1.02
N ILE A 21 -7.66 2.25 0.60
CA ILE A 21 -7.96 1.13 1.52
C ILE A 21 -6.77 0.88 2.44
N CYS A 22 -5.55 0.76 1.91
CA CYS A 22 -4.36 0.55 2.74
C CYS A 22 -4.14 1.68 3.75
N ALA A 23 -4.32 2.93 3.32
CA ALA A 23 -4.20 4.10 4.20
C ALA A 23 -5.27 4.08 5.31
N LEU A 24 -6.53 3.80 4.96
CA LEU A 24 -7.65 3.76 5.91
C LEU A 24 -7.49 2.63 6.94
N VAL A 25 -7.13 1.43 6.49
CA VAL A 25 -6.87 0.28 7.38
C VAL A 25 -5.74 0.60 8.36
N THR A 26 -4.66 1.23 7.87
CA THR A 26 -3.53 1.63 8.72
C THR A 26 -3.96 2.64 9.78
N LEU A 27 -4.78 3.63 9.41
CA LEU A 27 -5.30 4.64 10.34
C LEU A 27 -6.14 3.99 11.45
N ILE A 28 -7.11 3.14 11.07
CA ILE A 28 -8.00 2.46 12.01
C ILE A 28 -7.19 1.55 12.94
N LEU A 29 -6.26 0.76 12.40
CA LEU A 29 -5.46 -0.17 13.17
C LEU A 29 -4.54 0.56 14.17
N THR A 30 -3.91 1.66 13.74
CA THR A 30 -3.04 2.47 14.60
C THR A 30 -3.82 3.08 15.76
N LEU A 31 -5.00 3.66 15.49
CA LEU A 31 -5.83 4.26 16.53
C LEU A 31 -6.35 3.22 17.52
N ASN A 32 -6.77 2.04 17.04
CA ASN A 32 -7.21 0.95 17.91
C ASN A 32 -6.08 0.44 18.81
N ILE A 33 -4.89 0.21 18.26
CA ILE A 33 -3.72 -0.23 19.04
C ILE A 33 -3.37 0.81 20.11
N ARG A 34 -3.36 2.10 19.75
CA ARG A 34 -3.07 3.18 20.69
C ARG A 34 -4.12 3.27 21.80
N PHE A 35 -5.40 3.15 21.47
CA PHE A 35 -6.48 3.12 22.45
C PHE A 35 -6.32 1.96 23.45
N ILE A 36 -6.07 0.74 22.96
CA ILE A 36 -5.88 -0.44 23.80
C ILE A 36 -4.63 -0.27 24.69
N SER A 37 -3.53 0.23 24.12
CA SER A 37 -2.28 0.49 24.85
C SER A 37 -2.49 1.49 25.99
N GLU A 38 -3.14 2.63 25.72
CA GLU A 38 -3.42 3.65 26.73
C GLU A 38 -4.37 3.14 27.81
N ARG A 39 -5.41 2.39 27.43
CA ARG A 39 -6.33 1.79 28.39
C ARG A 39 -5.59 0.84 29.33
N ASN A 40 -4.75 -0.05 28.79
CA ASN A 40 -3.99 -1.01 29.60
C ASN A 40 -3.01 -0.29 30.53
N LEU A 41 -2.30 0.73 30.04
CA LEU A 41 -1.37 1.51 30.84
C LEU A 41 -2.07 2.21 32.01
N ASN A 42 -3.22 2.85 31.76
CA ASN A 42 -4.01 3.50 32.81
C ASN A 42 -4.52 2.49 33.85
N HIS A 43 -4.99 1.32 33.42
CA HIS A 43 -5.41 0.26 34.34
C HIS A 43 -4.26 -0.24 35.22
N HIS A 44 -3.08 -0.50 34.64
CA HIS A 44 -1.90 -0.93 35.38
C HIS A 44 -1.47 0.09 36.43
N ARG A 45 -1.54 1.40 36.14
CA ARG A 45 -1.20 2.46 37.11
C ARG A 45 -2.14 2.45 38.32
N THR A 46 -3.45 2.30 38.11
CA THR A 46 -4.43 2.22 39.21
C THR A 46 -4.17 1.00 40.10
N VAL A 47 -3.91 -0.16 39.49
CA VAL A 47 -3.60 -1.40 40.23
C VAL A 47 -2.27 -1.28 40.98
N ALA A 48 -1.22 -0.73 40.34
CA ALA A 48 0.08 -0.54 40.93
C ALA A 48 0.04 0.41 42.14
N PHE A 49 -0.73 1.50 42.04
CA PHE A 49 -0.95 2.42 43.15
C PHE A 49 -1.58 1.71 44.35
N ALA A 50 -2.66 0.94 44.12
CA ALA A 50 -3.35 0.21 45.18
C ALA A 50 -2.44 -0.85 45.83
N ASN A 51 -1.71 -1.63 45.02
CA ASN A 51 -0.74 -2.62 45.53
C ASN A 51 0.33 -1.95 46.39
N HIS A 52 0.96 -0.86 45.90
CA HIS A 52 1.99 -0.15 46.64
C HIS A 52 1.46 0.38 47.98
N ALA A 53 0.24 0.94 48.01
CA ALA A 53 -0.37 1.42 49.24
C ALA A 53 -0.67 0.28 50.24
N VAL A 54 -1.14 -0.88 49.75
CA VAL A 54 -1.35 -2.07 50.58
C VAL A 54 -0.03 -2.59 51.13
N ASP A 55 0.97 -2.81 50.28
CA ASP A 55 2.27 -3.35 50.68
C ASP A 55 2.99 -2.42 51.66
N ALA A 56 2.93 -1.10 51.45
CA ALA A 56 3.51 -0.13 52.36
C ALA A 56 2.85 -0.17 53.74
N LEU A 57 1.52 -0.28 53.80
CA LEU A 57 0.82 -0.35 55.09
C LEU A 57 1.01 -1.71 55.77
N ASP A 58 1.04 -2.82 55.02
CA ASP A 58 1.41 -4.15 55.52
C ASP A 58 2.81 -4.12 56.16
N ASN A 59 3.79 -3.49 55.51
CA ASN A 59 5.14 -3.34 56.05
C ASN A 59 5.22 -2.49 57.33
N VAL A 60 4.29 -1.54 57.50
CA VAL A 60 4.19 -0.74 58.73
C VAL A 60 3.55 -1.53 59.87
N LEU A 61 2.60 -2.42 59.57
CA LEU A 61 1.87 -3.20 60.56
C LEU A 61 2.57 -4.52 60.94
N HIS A 62 3.34 -5.11 60.02
CA HIS A 62 4.00 -6.41 60.25
C HIS A 62 4.92 -6.46 61.48
N PRO A 63 5.75 -5.43 61.77
CA PRO A 63 6.56 -5.41 62.98
C PRO A 63 5.77 -5.44 64.29
N LEU A 64 4.49 -5.02 64.27
CA LEU A 64 3.62 -5.00 65.46
C LEU A 64 3.23 -6.42 65.89
N LEU A 65 3.03 -7.31 64.92
CA LEU A 65 2.76 -8.74 65.18
C LEU A 65 3.92 -9.40 65.94
N VAL A 66 5.16 -9.03 65.61
CA VAL A 66 6.35 -9.50 66.33
C VAL A 66 6.45 -8.83 67.71
N GLY A 67 6.10 -7.54 67.79
CA GLY A 67 6.03 -6.77 69.04
C GLY A 67 5.09 -7.37 70.08
N ARG A 68 3.98 -7.99 69.64
CA ARG A 68 3.00 -8.68 70.51
C ARG A 68 3.65 -9.58 71.55
N ASN A 69 4.54 -10.48 71.14
CA ASN A 69 5.16 -11.47 72.03
C ASN A 69 6.10 -10.84 73.07
N ILE A 70 6.58 -9.62 72.81
CA ILE A 70 7.42 -8.84 73.74
C ILE A 70 6.53 -8.08 74.72
N LEU A 71 5.36 -7.60 74.28
CA LEU A 71 4.50 -6.72 75.05
C LEU A 71 3.53 -7.46 75.98
N LEU A 72 2.99 -8.61 75.55
CA LEU A 72 2.03 -9.37 76.37
C LEU A 72 2.57 -9.73 77.77
N PRO A 73 3.82 -10.19 77.95
CA PRO A 73 4.36 -10.47 79.28
C PRO A 73 4.45 -9.25 80.21
N LEU A 74 4.45 -8.02 79.66
CA LEU A 74 4.52 -6.80 80.46
C LEU A 74 3.20 -6.49 81.20
N LEU A 75 2.08 -7.10 80.81
CA LEU A 75 0.77 -6.93 81.45
C LEU A 75 0.75 -7.38 82.93
N GLU A 76 1.65 -8.30 83.30
CA GLU A 76 1.77 -8.79 84.67
C GLU A 76 2.66 -7.90 85.56
N LEU A 77 3.24 -6.84 84.99
CA LEU A 77 4.12 -5.93 85.72
C LEU A 77 3.39 -4.64 86.13
N PRO A 78 3.69 -4.08 87.32
CA PRO A 78 3.27 -2.74 87.69
C PRO A 78 3.80 -1.70 86.69
N CYS A 79 3.05 -0.62 86.47
CA CYS A 79 3.44 0.39 85.48
C CYS A 79 4.83 1.00 85.74
N ALA A 80 5.24 1.14 87.00
CA ALA A 80 6.58 1.63 87.35
C ALA A 80 7.71 0.80 86.71
N THR A 81 7.52 -0.51 86.57
CA THR A 81 8.49 -1.44 85.97
C THR A 81 8.27 -1.61 84.47
N ALA A 82 7.02 -1.63 84.01
CA ALA A 82 6.66 -1.82 82.60
C ALA A 82 6.95 -0.58 81.72
N HIS A 83 6.93 0.63 82.30
CA HIS A 83 6.99 1.89 81.54
C HIS A 83 8.26 2.06 80.69
N LEU A 84 9.43 1.72 81.22
CA LEU A 84 10.69 1.84 80.46
C LEU A 84 10.78 0.84 79.28
N PRO A 85 10.47 -0.45 79.46
CA PRO A 85 10.31 -1.39 78.34
C PRO A 85 9.33 -0.90 77.26
N LEU A 86 8.17 -0.37 77.65
CA LEU A 86 7.18 0.18 76.72
C LEU A 86 7.74 1.36 75.93
N ARG A 87 8.42 2.29 76.58
CA ARG A 87 9.08 3.43 75.92
C ARG A 87 10.16 2.98 74.95
N LYS A 88 10.97 2.00 75.34
CA LYS A 88 12.01 1.42 74.49
C LYS A 88 11.41 0.76 73.25
N GLN A 89 10.30 0.04 73.41
CA GLN A 89 9.63 -0.61 72.29
C GLN A 89 8.97 0.41 71.35
N ALA A 90 8.26 1.41 71.89
CA ALA A 90 7.69 2.49 71.10
C ALA A 90 8.77 3.28 70.34
N ALA A 91 9.92 3.56 70.96
CA ALA A 91 11.04 4.24 70.28
C ALA A 91 11.71 3.38 69.20
N ARG A 92 11.73 2.05 69.39
CA ARG A 92 12.27 1.11 68.38
C ARG A 92 11.37 1.03 67.15
N LEU A 93 10.05 1.02 67.36
CA LEU A 93 9.05 1.00 66.31
C LEU A 93 8.75 2.44 65.88
N GLN A 94 9.53 2.98 64.94
CA GLN A 94 9.48 4.38 64.50
C GLN A 94 8.08 4.88 64.05
N THR A 95 7.17 3.97 63.71
CA THR A 95 5.79 4.24 63.27
C THR A 95 4.78 4.24 64.42
N ILE A 96 5.17 3.73 65.60
CA ILE A 96 4.33 3.68 66.78
C ILE A 96 4.34 5.01 67.51
N ARG A 97 3.13 5.47 67.81
CA ARG A 97 2.87 6.68 68.57
C ARG A 97 2.88 6.39 70.07
N SER A 98 2.11 5.41 70.51
CA SER A 98 1.99 5.03 71.91
C SER A 98 1.65 3.55 72.04
N ILE A 99 2.14 2.93 73.10
CA ILE A 99 1.75 1.58 73.52
C ILE A 99 1.02 1.71 74.86
N GLY A 100 -0.10 1.01 75.02
CA GLY A 100 -0.91 0.98 76.22
C GLY A 100 -1.11 -0.43 76.74
N LEU A 101 -1.03 -0.60 78.05
CA LEU A 101 -1.36 -1.84 78.75
C LEU A 101 -2.72 -1.68 79.43
N VAL A 102 -3.64 -2.58 79.11
CA VAL A 102 -5.01 -2.58 79.61
C VAL A 102 -5.20 -3.83 80.47
N LYS A 103 -5.69 -3.64 81.70
CA LYS A 103 -6.04 -4.71 82.64
C LYS A 103 -7.40 -4.42 83.25
N GLU A 104 -8.29 -5.39 83.26
CA GLU A 104 -9.68 -5.27 83.71
C GLU A 104 -10.42 -4.12 83.00
N GLY A 105 -10.15 -3.90 81.71
CA GLY A 105 -10.73 -2.81 80.93
C GLY A 105 -10.19 -1.40 81.27
N ILE A 106 -9.20 -1.30 82.16
CA ILE A 106 -8.56 -0.05 82.54
C ILE A 106 -7.19 0.06 81.85
N LEU A 107 -6.98 1.15 81.10
CA LEU A 107 -5.64 1.55 80.66
C LEU A 107 -4.86 2.00 81.89
N TYR A 108 -3.98 1.13 82.40
CA TYR A 108 -3.24 1.37 83.63
C TYR A 108 -1.80 1.87 83.38
N CYS A 109 -1.25 1.61 82.19
CA CYS A 109 0.08 2.06 81.81
C CYS A 109 0.15 2.48 80.33
N SER A 110 0.84 3.59 80.05
CA SER A 110 1.08 4.11 78.69
C SER A 110 2.56 4.41 78.51
N SER A 111 3.11 4.14 77.32
CA SER A 111 4.49 4.51 76.97
C SER A 111 4.73 6.03 76.96
N ILE A 112 3.71 6.85 76.72
CA ILE A 112 3.84 8.32 76.74
C ILE A 112 3.54 8.88 78.12
N PHE A 113 2.40 8.50 78.69
CA PHE A 113 1.85 9.15 79.88
C PHE A 113 2.19 8.44 81.20
N GLY A 114 2.87 7.30 81.17
CA GLY A 114 3.16 6.52 82.37
C GLY A 114 1.89 5.91 82.99
N ALA A 115 1.78 5.98 84.32
CA ALA A 115 0.66 5.40 85.05
C ALA A 115 -0.66 6.11 84.73
N ARG A 116 -1.71 5.32 84.53
CA ARG A 116 -3.05 5.78 84.14
C ARG A 116 -4.10 5.03 84.95
N ASN A 117 -5.30 5.60 84.99
CA ASN A 117 -6.49 4.96 85.54
C ASN A 117 -7.70 5.42 84.72
N THR A 118 -7.72 5.01 83.44
CA THR A 118 -8.75 5.46 82.50
C THR A 118 -9.43 4.24 81.88
N PRO A 119 -10.75 4.09 81.97
CA PRO A 119 -11.47 3.03 81.26
C PRO A 119 -11.22 3.14 79.76
N ILE A 120 -10.77 2.05 79.13
CA ILE A 120 -10.35 2.10 77.71
C ILE A 120 -11.51 2.49 76.78
N ARG A 121 -12.74 2.09 77.13
CA ARG A 121 -13.97 2.42 76.39
C ARG A 121 -14.23 3.93 76.29
N GLN A 122 -13.73 4.73 77.23
CA GLN A 122 -13.84 6.20 77.15
C GLN A 122 -12.94 6.78 76.06
N LEU A 123 -11.80 6.14 75.79
CA LEU A 123 -10.85 6.56 74.77
C LEU A 123 -11.17 5.95 73.40
N GLN A 124 -11.58 4.68 73.38
CA GLN A 124 -11.89 3.91 72.18
C GLN A 124 -13.12 3.02 72.47
N PRO A 125 -14.32 3.39 71.99
CA PRO A 125 -15.57 2.69 72.33
C PRO A 125 -15.62 1.21 71.92
N ASP A 126 -14.86 0.86 70.87
CA ASP A 126 -14.78 -0.49 70.30
C ASP A 126 -13.77 -1.40 71.04
N LEU A 127 -13.05 -0.87 72.05
CA LEU A 127 -12.15 -1.64 72.92
C LEU A 127 -12.71 -1.66 74.36
N PRO A 128 -12.51 -2.75 75.12
CA PRO A 128 -11.78 -3.96 74.77
C PRO A 128 -12.54 -4.89 73.80
N ALA A 129 -11.80 -5.76 73.09
CA ALA A 129 -12.35 -6.74 72.16
C ALA A 129 -11.80 -8.15 72.43
N VAL A 130 -12.61 -9.19 72.16
CA VAL A 130 -12.28 -10.60 72.46
C VAL A 130 -11.16 -11.16 71.57
N GLY A 131 -11.06 -10.68 70.33
CA GLY A 131 -10.05 -11.11 69.36
C GLY A 131 -9.08 -9.99 68.97
N ASP A 132 -8.02 -10.37 68.24
CA ASP A 132 -7.14 -9.40 67.60
C ASP A 132 -7.97 -8.45 66.72
N LEU A 133 -7.80 -7.13 66.92
CA LEU A 133 -8.62 -6.12 66.24
C LEU A 133 -7.72 -5.00 65.70
N LEU A 134 -7.88 -4.70 64.41
CA LEU A 134 -7.35 -3.48 63.81
C LEU A 134 -8.49 -2.46 63.71
N LEU A 135 -8.28 -1.27 64.27
CA LEU A 135 -9.28 -0.22 64.34
C LEU A 135 -8.72 1.09 63.76
N LEU A 136 -9.41 1.64 62.75
CA LEU A 136 -9.19 3.02 62.30
C LEU A 136 -10.02 3.96 63.16
N SER A 137 -9.39 4.91 63.83
CA SER A 137 -10.06 5.87 64.70
C SER A 137 -9.37 7.23 64.67
N THR A 138 -9.85 8.15 65.49
CA THR A 138 -9.18 9.42 65.76
C THR A 138 -8.62 9.41 67.17
N ASP A 139 -7.46 10.04 67.35
CA ASP A 139 -6.83 10.13 68.66
C ASP A 139 -7.67 11.07 69.55
N GLN A 140 -7.96 10.63 70.78
CA GLN A 140 -8.67 11.41 71.80
C GLN A 140 -7.74 11.85 72.93
N SER A 141 -6.46 11.45 72.88
CA SER A 141 -5.50 11.61 73.97
C SER A 141 -4.43 12.67 73.69
N LEU A 142 -3.54 12.47 72.70
CA LEU A 142 -2.34 13.29 72.51
C LEU A 142 -2.53 14.40 71.47
N LEU A 143 -2.99 14.08 70.26
CA LEU A 143 -3.34 15.05 69.20
C LEU A 143 -4.78 14.79 68.80
N LYS A 144 -5.70 15.45 69.52
CA LYS A 144 -7.14 15.22 69.39
C LYS A 144 -7.60 15.42 67.93
N GLY A 145 -8.29 14.42 67.38
CA GLY A 145 -8.84 14.45 66.02
C GLY A 145 -7.89 13.94 64.92
N SER A 146 -6.61 13.71 65.21
CA SER A 146 -5.68 13.12 64.23
C SER A 146 -6.03 11.65 63.93
N PRO A 147 -5.92 11.19 62.67
CA PRO A 147 -6.20 9.80 62.32
C PRO A 147 -5.14 8.87 62.91
N ILE A 148 -5.59 7.79 63.53
CA ILE A 148 -4.75 6.76 64.11
C ILE A 148 -5.24 5.37 63.73
N LEU A 149 -4.31 4.45 63.62
CA LEU A 149 -4.61 3.03 63.48
C LEU A 149 -4.22 2.33 64.77
N ILE A 150 -5.15 1.57 65.34
CA ILE A 150 -4.98 0.91 66.62
C ILE A 150 -4.96 -0.59 66.38
N GLN A 151 -3.90 -1.24 66.83
CA GLN A 151 -3.79 -2.68 66.86
C GLN A 151 -4.00 -3.16 68.30
N TRP A 152 -5.01 -3.99 68.49
CA TRP A 152 -5.37 -4.59 69.78
C TRP A 152 -4.96 -6.06 69.81
N TYR A 153 -4.29 -6.47 70.88
CA TYR A 153 -3.93 -7.84 71.18
C TYR A 153 -4.51 -8.25 72.54
N PRO A 154 -5.59 -9.05 72.58
CA PRO A 154 -6.13 -9.54 73.84
C PRO A 154 -5.18 -10.55 74.50
N ALA A 155 -5.16 -10.53 75.83
CA ALA A 155 -4.43 -11.45 76.69
C ALA A 155 -5.38 -12.36 77.50
N SER A 156 -6.60 -11.90 77.79
CA SER A 156 -7.63 -12.66 78.49
C SER A 156 -8.71 -13.18 77.53
N ALA A 157 -9.39 -14.27 77.92
CA ALA A 157 -10.43 -14.90 77.11
C ALA A 157 -11.69 -14.03 76.94
N ASP A 158 -11.96 -13.13 77.88
CA ASP A 158 -13.03 -12.14 77.83
C ASP A 158 -12.62 -10.84 77.11
N GLY A 159 -11.35 -10.73 76.72
CA GLY A 159 -10.76 -9.57 76.06
C GLY A 159 -10.54 -8.35 76.97
N GLN A 160 -10.81 -8.40 78.27
CA GLN A 160 -10.64 -7.23 79.16
C GLN A 160 -9.18 -6.84 79.39
N ASP A 161 -8.26 -7.80 79.26
CA ASP A 161 -6.82 -7.59 79.37
C ASP A 161 -6.20 -7.63 77.99
N GLY A 162 -5.25 -6.72 77.73
CA GLY A 162 -4.56 -6.72 76.45
C GLY A 162 -3.64 -5.52 76.23
N VAL A 163 -2.96 -5.58 75.09
CA VAL A 163 -2.02 -4.55 74.64
C VAL A 163 -2.68 -3.76 73.52
N MET A 164 -2.63 -2.44 73.62
CA MET A 164 -3.06 -1.52 72.58
C MET A 164 -1.85 -0.80 71.99
N GLU A 165 -1.59 -0.98 70.71
CA GLU A 165 -0.55 -0.26 69.97
C GLU A 165 -1.19 0.78 69.05
N ILE A 166 -0.83 2.05 69.20
CA ILE A 166 -1.34 3.16 68.40
C ILE A 166 -0.28 3.54 67.36
N VAL A 167 -0.60 3.38 66.09
CA VAL A 167 0.23 3.77 64.94
C VAL A 167 -0.14 5.19 64.49
N ASN A 168 0.87 6.04 64.26
CA ASN A 168 0.65 7.33 63.63
C ASN A 168 0.55 7.15 62.11
N ILE A 169 -0.65 7.30 61.56
CA ILE A 169 -0.89 7.10 60.12
C ILE A 169 -1.09 8.41 59.34
N ASP A 170 -1.12 9.57 60.00
CA ASP A 170 -1.49 10.84 59.35
C ASP A 170 -0.57 11.20 58.17
N LEU A 171 0.73 11.37 58.45
CA LEU A 171 1.73 11.66 57.42
C LEU A 171 1.89 10.52 56.41
N LEU A 172 1.90 9.28 56.90
CA LEU A 172 2.07 8.08 56.06
C LEU A 172 0.96 7.99 55.01
N THR A 173 -0.29 8.15 55.45
CA THR A 173 -1.45 8.05 54.54
C THR A 173 -1.59 9.27 53.66
N THR A 174 -1.11 10.44 54.08
CA THR A 174 -0.98 11.59 53.16
C THR A 174 -0.05 11.26 52.00
N MET A 175 1.11 10.64 52.27
CA MET A 175 2.04 10.25 51.19
C MET A 175 1.53 9.06 50.36
N LEU A 176 0.93 8.05 51.00
CA LEU A 176 0.49 6.82 50.32
C LEU A 176 -0.81 7.00 49.52
N LEU A 177 -1.70 7.88 49.96
CA LEU A 177 -3.03 8.09 49.37
C LEU A 177 -3.12 9.38 48.55
N GLU A 178 -2.00 10.03 48.25
CA GLU A 178 -1.97 11.21 47.40
C GLU A 178 -2.50 10.87 45.99
N PRO A 179 -3.61 11.49 45.53
CA PRO A 179 -4.22 11.15 44.25
C PRO A 179 -3.35 11.54 43.05
N GLN A 180 -3.09 10.59 42.15
CA GLN A 180 -2.38 10.83 40.88
C GLN A 180 -3.35 11.25 39.76
N GLN A 181 -3.55 12.55 39.59
CA GLN A 181 -4.44 13.07 38.54
C GLN A 181 -3.83 12.95 37.13
N PRO A 182 -4.66 12.76 36.07
CA PRO A 182 -6.12 12.64 36.08
C PRO A 182 -6.66 11.23 36.38
N GLN A 183 -5.80 10.22 36.52
CA GLN A 183 -6.20 8.81 36.67
C GLN A 183 -6.91 8.51 37.99
N ILE A 184 -6.42 9.08 39.08
CA ILE A 184 -6.90 8.86 40.45
C ILE A 184 -7.37 10.20 40.99
N THR A 185 -8.67 10.32 41.26
CA THR A 185 -9.29 11.55 41.80
C THR A 185 -9.41 11.48 43.31
N SER A 186 -9.49 10.28 43.88
CA SER A 186 -9.49 10.07 45.33
C SER A 186 -8.95 8.69 45.70
N ALA A 187 -8.35 8.59 46.88
CA ALA A 187 -7.93 7.33 47.48
C ALA A 187 -8.31 7.31 48.97
N SER A 188 -8.57 6.12 49.49
CA SER A 188 -8.99 5.92 50.87
C SER A 188 -8.51 4.59 51.45
N LEU A 189 -8.25 4.60 52.76
CA LEU A 189 -8.00 3.41 53.57
C LEU A 189 -9.27 3.07 54.36
N THR A 190 -9.74 1.83 54.24
CA THR A 190 -10.93 1.34 54.95
C THR A 190 -10.52 0.28 55.96
N VAL A 191 -10.99 0.41 57.20
CA VAL A 191 -10.82 -0.60 58.26
C VAL A 191 -12.16 -0.75 58.97
N GLY A 192 -12.73 -1.95 58.92
CA GLY A 192 -14.09 -2.19 59.39
C GLY A 192 -15.11 -1.28 58.68
N LYS A 193 -15.77 -0.41 59.44
CA LYS A 193 -16.81 0.52 58.94
C LYS A 193 -16.32 1.96 58.75
N ARG A 194 -15.05 2.24 59.03
CA ARG A 194 -14.49 3.59 58.93
C ARG A 194 -13.56 3.71 57.74
N HIS A 195 -13.52 4.90 57.15
CA HIS A 195 -12.75 5.21 55.96
C HIS A 195 -11.90 6.45 56.20
N LEU A 196 -10.60 6.36 55.97
CA LEU A 196 -9.70 7.51 55.95
C LEU A 196 -9.57 7.99 54.52
N LEU A 197 -10.15 9.14 54.22
CA LEU A 197 -10.08 9.81 52.92
C LEU A 197 -8.90 10.78 52.91
N TYR A 198 -8.11 10.75 51.83
CA TYR A 198 -7.08 11.76 51.61
C TYR A 198 -7.67 13.18 51.65
N GLY A 199 -7.09 14.05 52.48
CA GLY A 199 -7.51 15.44 52.66
C GLY A 199 -8.83 15.68 53.42
N ARG A 200 -9.57 14.63 53.82
CA ARG A 200 -10.83 14.76 54.59
C ARG A 200 -10.84 14.05 55.95
N GLY A 201 -9.81 13.24 56.25
CA GLY A 201 -9.73 12.52 57.51
C GLY A 201 -10.64 11.29 57.57
N VAL A 202 -10.96 10.85 58.79
CA VAL A 202 -11.78 9.65 59.02
C VAL A 202 -13.27 9.99 58.88
N VAL A 203 -13.98 9.22 58.06
CA VAL A 203 -15.41 9.33 57.79
C VAL A 203 -16.11 7.97 57.92
N ASP A 204 -17.42 7.99 58.11
CA ASP A 204 -18.25 6.77 58.24
C ASP A 204 -18.78 6.25 56.89
N THR A 205 -18.77 7.07 55.84
CA THR A 205 -19.26 6.68 54.50
C THR A 205 -18.33 7.17 53.40
N LEU A 206 -18.13 6.31 52.38
CA LEU A 206 -17.39 6.70 51.18
C LEU A 206 -18.25 7.64 50.30
N PRO A 207 -17.63 8.62 49.60
CA PRO A 207 -18.33 9.48 48.67
C PRO A 207 -19.00 8.70 47.54
N GLU A 208 -20.10 9.21 46.99
CA GLU A 208 -20.70 8.69 45.76
C GLU A 208 -19.77 8.90 44.56
N LEU A 209 -19.74 7.93 43.64
CA LEU A 209 -18.95 8.00 42.41
C LEU A 209 -19.64 8.92 41.40
N LYS A 210 -18.87 9.75 40.71
CA LYS A 210 -19.40 10.56 39.59
C LYS A 210 -19.73 9.67 38.39
N LYS A 211 -20.59 10.17 37.51
CA LYS A 211 -20.84 9.59 36.17
C LYS A 211 -19.48 9.51 35.44
N ASP A 212 -19.05 8.30 35.10
CA ASP A 212 -17.74 7.95 34.49
C ASP A 212 -16.57 7.63 35.45
N GLU A 213 -16.77 7.69 36.77
CA GLU A 213 -15.80 7.20 37.75
C GLU A 213 -16.05 5.75 38.14
N GLU A 214 -14.97 5.00 38.30
CA GLU A 214 -14.96 3.63 38.81
C GLU A 214 -14.16 3.59 40.11
N ARG A 215 -14.50 2.63 40.98
CA ARG A 215 -13.77 2.36 42.21
C ARG A 215 -13.08 1.02 42.13
N TYR A 216 -11.76 1.03 42.22
CA TYR A 216 -10.95 -0.17 42.38
C TYR A 216 -10.65 -0.38 43.87
N GLN A 217 -10.86 -1.59 44.37
CA GLN A 217 -10.64 -1.93 45.78
C GLN A 217 -9.68 -3.10 45.88
N LEU A 218 -8.71 -2.99 46.79
CA LEU A 218 -7.74 -4.02 47.07
C LEU A 218 -7.62 -4.21 48.58
N SER A 219 -7.89 -5.42 49.05
CA SER A 219 -7.77 -5.78 50.47
C SER A 219 -6.41 -6.40 50.76
N SER A 220 -5.84 -6.09 51.91
CA SER A 220 -4.65 -6.78 52.42
C SER A 220 -4.97 -8.26 52.69
N ARG A 221 -3.96 -9.11 52.51
CA ARG A 221 -4.04 -10.54 52.84
C ARG A 221 -3.65 -10.84 54.29
N HIS A 222 -2.97 -9.90 54.95
CA HIS A 222 -2.41 -10.09 56.29
C HIS A 222 -3.21 -9.35 57.36
N PHE A 223 -3.80 -8.21 57.01
CA PHE A 223 -4.52 -7.35 57.95
C PHE A 223 -5.92 -7.01 57.41
N PRO A 224 -6.91 -6.75 58.28
CA PRO A 224 -8.29 -6.52 57.87
C PRO A 224 -8.53 -5.06 57.42
N PHE A 225 -7.80 -4.62 56.38
CA PHE A 225 -7.98 -3.31 55.75
C PHE A 225 -8.09 -3.42 54.22
N THR A 226 -8.69 -2.39 53.62
CA THR A 226 -8.88 -2.27 52.16
C THR A 226 -8.48 -0.88 51.69
N ILE A 227 -7.66 -0.81 50.66
CA ILE A 227 -7.39 0.44 49.93
C ILE A 227 -8.40 0.55 48.79
N SER A 228 -9.12 1.68 48.74
CA SER A 228 -10.06 2.01 47.66
C SER A 228 -9.56 3.22 46.90
N VAL A 229 -9.42 3.07 45.59
CA VAL A 229 -8.98 4.10 44.64
C VAL A 229 -10.15 4.41 43.73
N SER A 230 -10.51 5.68 43.58
CA SER A 230 -11.57 6.11 42.66
C SER A 230 -11.03 7.11 41.65
N GLY A 231 -11.52 7.00 40.41
CA GLY A 231 -11.12 7.87 39.31
C GLY A 231 -11.85 7.50 38.01
N PRO A 232 -11.63 8.25 36.92
CA PRO A 232 -12.27 7.95 35.64
C PRO A 232 -11.88 6.56 35.14
N SER A 233 -12.80 5.87 34.45
CA SER A 233 -12.48 4.56 33.89
C SER A 233 -11.31 4.63 32.90
N ALA A 234 -10.53 3.55 32.82
CA ALA A 234 -9.35 3.50 31.95
C ALA A 234 -9.71 3.74 30.47
N GLY A 235 -10.93 3.37 30.05
CA GLY A 235 -11.44 3.61 28.70
C GLY A 235 -11.77 5.08 28.43
N VAL A 236 -12.37 5.78 29.39
CA VAL A 236 -12.71 7.21 29.28
C VAL A 236 -11.44 8.05 29.16
N LEU A 237 -10.40 7.73 29.94
CA LEU A 237 -9.10 8.39 29.84
C LEU A 237 -8.40 8.11 28.52
N ALA A 238 -8.39 6.85 28.08
CA ALA A 238 -7.81 6.47 26.79
C ALA A 238 -8.51 7.19 25.62
N PHE A 239 -9.83 7.35 25.68
CA PHE A 239 -10.59 8.08 24.67
C PHE A 239 -10.26 9.57 24.67
N LYS A 240 -10.17 10.21 25.85
CA LYS A 240 -9.75 11.62 25.97
C LYS A 240 -8.33 11.85 25.44
N HIS A 241 -7.46 10.84 25.49
CA HIS A 241 -6.10 10.93 24.97
C HIS A 241 -5.99 10.61 23.47
N LEU A 242 -7.03 10.06 22.83
CA LEU A 242 -6.97 9.66 21.42
C LEU A 242 -6.68 10.81 20.44
N PRO A 243 -7.19 12.04 20.61
CA PRO A 243 -6.91 13.15 19.69
C PRO A 243 -5.42 13.53 19.59
N THR A 244 -4.64 13.32 20.66
CA THR A 244 -3.19 13.61 20.64
C THR A 244 -2.43 12.62 19.75
N GLN A 245 -3.01 11.45 19.48
CA GLN A 245 -2.42 10.38 18.66
C GLN A 245 -2.78 10.48 17.17
N LEU A 246 -3.76 11.32 16.80
CA LEU A 246 -4.19 11.51 15.41
C LEU A 246 -3.07 11.95 14.46
N PRO A 247 -2.21 12.93 14.80
CA PRO A 247 -1.16 13.39 13.88
C PRO A 247 -0.21 12.27 13.46
N LEU A 248 0.20 11.43 14.42
CA LEU A 248 1.08 10.28 14.16
C LEU A 248 0.36 9.22 13.31
N ALA A 249 -0.91 8.93 13.61
CA ALA A 249 -1.69 7.94 12.87
C ALA A 249 -1.94 8.37 11.43
N VAL A 250 -2.20 9.66 11.19
CA VAL A 250 -2.34 10.23 9.84
C VAL A 250 -1.01 10.17 9.10
N LEU A 251 0.11 10.52 9.74
CA LEU A 251 1.43 10.46 9.10
C LEU A 251 1.79 9.04 8.66
N LEU A 252 1.56 8.03 9.51
CA LEU A 252 1.78 6.63 9.17
C LEU A 252 0.83 6.14 8.07
N SER A 253 -0.44 6.55 8.11
CA SER A 253 -1.44 6.24 7.08
C SER A 253 -1.03 6.79 5.71
N LEU A 254 -0.58 8.05 5.65
CA LEU A 254 -0.09 8.67 4.41
C LEU A 254 1.16 7.98 3.88
N LEU A 255 2.11 7.63 4.77
CA LEU A 255 3.33 6.93 4.40
C LEU A 255 3.04 5.56 3.77
N ILE A 256 2.18 4.75 4.40
CA ILE A 256 1.79 3.44 3.85
C ILE A 256 1.01 3.58 2.54
N GLY A 257 0.10 4.57 2.46
CA GLY A 257 -0.60 4.88 1.22
C GLY A 257 0.37 5.24 0.08
N TYR A 258 1.42 6.01 0.37
CA TYR A 258 2.45 6.38 -0.59
C TYR A 258 3.32 5.19 -1.01
N ILE A 259 3.71 4.32 -0.07
CA ILE A 259 4.45 3.09 -0.39
C ILE A 259 3.60 2.17 -1.27
N ALA A 260 2.32 1.98 -0.96
CA ALA A 260 1.40 1.22 -1.80
C ALA A 260 1.26 1.83 -3.19
N TRP A 261 1.23 3.16 -3.30
CA TRP A 261 1.22 3.88 -4.57
C TRP A 261 2.49 3.64 -5.40
N LEU A 262 3.66 3.61 -4.79
CA LEU A 262 4.92 3.30 -5.48
C LEU A 262 5.01 1.83 -5.90
N ALA A 263 4.64 0.90 -5.01
CA ALA A 263 4.70 -0.54 -5.31
C ALA A 263 3.71 -0.97 -6.40
N THR A 264 2.56 -0.30 -6.51
CA THR A 264 1.60 -0.51 -7.60
C THR A 264 2.01 0.18 -8.90
N ALA A 265 2.97 1.11 -8.86
CA ALA A 265 3.53 1.74 -10.06
C ALA A 265 4.54 0.82 -10.78
N SER A 266 5.33 0.06 -10.04
CA SER A 266 6.42 -0.76 -10.61
C SER A 266 5.97 -2.10 -11.21
N ARG A 267 4.77 -2.58 -10.87
CA ARG A 267 4.28 -3.91 -11.32
C ARG A 267 3.76 -3.98 -12.76
N MET A 268 3.64 -2.87 -13.48
CA MET A 268 3.31 -2.88 -14.90
C MET A 268 3.96 -1.69 -15.61
N SER A 269 5.25 -1.79 -15.91
CA SER A 269 5.75 -1.08 -17.09
C SER A 269 5.24 -1.88 -18.29
N PHE A 270 4.55 -1.23 -19.23
CA PHE A 270 4.19 -1.87 -20.50
C PHE A 270 5.42 -2.46 -21.20
N SER A 271 6.61 -1.94 -20.91
CA SER A 271 7.88 -2.52 -21.32
C SER A 271 8.10 -3.94 -20.79
N TRP A 272 7.71 -4.27 -19.55
CA TRP A 272 7.73 -5.65 -19.06
C TRP A 272 6.72 -6.53 -19.81
N GLU A 273 5.50 -6.03 -20.04
CA GLU A 273 4.48 -6.78 -20.79
C GLU A 273 4.91 -7.07 -22.22
N ILE A 274 5.53 -6.11 -22.93
CA ILE A 274 6.06 -6.30 -24.29
C ILE A 274 7.18 -7.35 -24.30
N ASN A 275 8.10 -7.32 -23.32
CA ASN A 275 9.16 -8.33 -23.23
C ASN A 275 8.59 -9.73 -22.94
N LEU A 276 7.60 -9.83 -22.05
CA LEU A 276 6.91 -11.08 -21.79
C LEU A 276 6.18 -11.58 -23.03
N ALA A 277 5.46 -10.70 -23.73
CA ALA A 277 4.75 -11.02 -24.96
C ALA A 277 5.71 -11.51 -26.08
N LEU A 278 6.91 -10.94 -26.17
CA LEU A 278 7.98 -11.43 -27.04
C LEU A 278 8.45 -12.84 -26.64
N ALA A 279 8.65 -13.10 -25.35
CA ALA A 279 9.09 -14.40 -24.84
C ALA A 279 8.04 -15.50 -25.05
N GLU A 280 6.77 -15.17 -24.79
CA GLU A 280 5.61 -16.08 -24.89
C GLU A 280 4.99 -16.14 -26.30
N ARG A 281 5.57 -15.42 -27.28
CA ARG A 281 5.07 -15.33 -28.67
C ARG A 281 3.59 -14.92 -28.77
N GLU A 282 3.18 -13.94 -27.94
CA GLU A 282 1.82 -13.38 -27.96
C GLU A 282 1.56 -12.44 -29.17
N PHE A 283 2.61 -12.14 -29.95
CA PHE A 283 2.53 -11.30 -31.14
C PHE A 283 2.24 -12.12 -32.40
N GLU A 284 1.29 -11.66 -33.19
CA GLU A 284 0.87 -12.27 -34.45
C GLU A 284 1.19 -11.33 -35.62
N LEU A 285 1.63 -11.92 -36.74
CA LEU A 285 1.89 -11.19 -37.97
C LEU A 285 0.68 -11.26 -38.90
N PHE A 286 0.23 -10.09 -39.30
CA PHE A 286 -0.73 -9.89 -40.36
C PHE A 286 0.00 -9.38 -41.59
N CYS A 287 -0.57 -9.58 -42.77
CA CYS A 287 -0.12 -8.96 -43.99
C CYS A 287 -1.27 -8.19 -44.65
N GLN A 288 -0.95 -7.06 -45.26
CA GLN A 288 -1.88 -6.34 -46.10
C GLN A 288 -1.38 -6.32 -47.55
N PRO A 289 -2.19 -6.75 -48.54
CA PRO A 289 -1.79 -6.77 -49.94
C PRO A 289 -1.60 -5.38 -50.56
N LEU A 290 -0.56 -5.27 -51.41
CA LEU A 290 -0.31 -4.15 -52.32
C LEU A 290 -0.65 -4.59 -53.74
N LEU A 291 -1.45 -3.77 -54.44
CA LEU A 291 -1.96 -4.08 -55.77
C LEU A 291 -1.36 -3.10 -56.79
N ASN A 292 -0.92 -3.61 -57.93
CA ASN A 292 -0.54 -2.74 -59.05
C ASN A 292 -1.77 -1.94 -59.53
N ALA A 293 -1.65 -0.62 -59.59
CA ALA A 293 -2.78 0.25 -59.95
C ALA A 293 -3.34 -0.04 -61.34
N ARG A 294 -2.51 -0.50 -62.29
CA ARG A 294 -2.91 -0.78 -63.68
C ARG A 294 -3.40 -2.21 -63.87
N THR A 295 -2.62 -3.20 -63.45
CA THR A 295 -2.94 -4.62 -63.70
C THR A 295 -3.85 -5.23 -62.64
N GLN A 296 -4.02 -4.56 -61.49
CA GLN A 296 -4.72 -5.07 -60.30
C GLN A 296 -4.15 -6.38 -59.77
N GLN A 297 -2.95 -6.78 -60.19
CA GLN A 297 -2.26 -7.93 -59.64
C GLN A 297 -1.59 -7.55 -58.32
N CYS A 298 -1.58 -8.49 -57.37
CA CYS A 298 -0.85 -8.32 -56.12
C CYS A 298 0.65 -8.38 -56.38
N THR A 299 1.34 -7.29 -56.07
CA THR A 299 2.79 -7.13 -56.28
C THR A 299 3.58 -7.25 -54.98
N GLY A 300 2.92 -7.24 -53.83
CA GLY A 300 3.57 -7.41 -52.55
C GLY A 300 2.62 -7.35 -51.38
N VAL A 301 3.19 -7.38 -50.18
CA VAL A 301 2.47 -7.21 -48.91
C VAL A 301 3.24 -6.32 -47.95
N GLU A 302 2.52 -5.59 -47.11
CA GLU A 302 3.07 -4.96 -45.91
C GLU A 302 2.83 -5.87 -44.70
N ILE A 303 3.88 -6.14 -43.92
CA ILE A 303 3.81 -6.93 -42.69
C ILE A 303 3.46 -6.04 -41.51
N LEU A 304 2.41 -6.44 -40.80
CA LEU A 304 1.77 -5.68 -39.74
C LEU A 304 1.73 -6.49 -38.46
N LEU A 305 2.39 -5.99 -37.42
CA LEU A 305 2.38 -6.62 -36.10
C LEU A 305 1.03 -6.40 -35.41
N ARG A 306 0.49 -7.42 -34.77
CA ARG A 306 -0.70 -7.35 -33.92
C ARG A 306 -0.41 -8.06 -32.59
N TRP A 307 -0.97 -7.53 -31.50
CA TRP A 307 -0.79 -8.11 -30.17
C TRP A 307 -2.11 -8.62 -29.64
N ASN A 308 -2.20 -9.94 -29.50
CA ASN A 308 -3.32 -10.60 -28.83
C ASN A 308 -2.90 -10.97 -27.40
N ASN A 309 -3.08 -10.05 -26.47
CA ASN A 309 -2.69 -10.26 -25.08
C ASN A 309 -3.71 -11.18 -24.38
N PRO A 310 -3.34 -12.33 -23.82
CA PRO A 310 -4.28 -13.28 -23.20
C PRO A 310 -5.10 -12.68 -22.05
N ARG A 311 -4.59 -11.62 -21.41
CA ARG A 311 -5.19 -10.97 -20.24
C ARG A 311 -6.08 -9.78 -20.63
N GLN A 312 -5.77 -9.09 -21.73
CA GLN A 312 -6.41 -7.84 -22.13
C GLN A 312 -7.14 -7.89 -23.48
N GLY A 313 -6.97 -8.98 -24.24
CA GLY A 313 -7.44 -9.11 -25.62
C GLY A 313 -6.56 -8.35 -26.62
N TRP A 314 -7.16 -7.91 -27.73
CA TRP A 314 -6.45 -7.20 -28.79
C TRP A 314 -5.96 -5.82 -28.33
N ILE A 315 -4.65 -5.60 -28.42
CA ILE A 315 -4.01 -4.31 -28.15
C ILE A 315 -3.56 -3.70 -29.48
N SER A 316 -3.99 -2.46 -29.74
CA SER A 316 -3.65 -1.75 -30.98
C SER A 316 -2.15 -1.41 -31.05
N PRO A 317 -1.50 -1.53 -32.24
CA PRO A 317 -0.15 -1.01 -32.48
C PRO A 317 0.04 0.44 -32.06
N ASP A 318 -0.97 1.29 -32.28
CA ASP A 318 -0.96 2.71 -31.85
C ASP A 318 -0.77 2.89 -30.33
N VAL A 319 -0.98 1.83 -29.54
CA VAL A 319 -0.79 1.85 -28.09
C VAL A 319 0.59 1.34 -27.72
N PHE A 320 1.01 0.19 -28.24
CA PHE A 320 2.23 -0.47 -27.77
C PHE A 320 3.50 -0.05 -28.53
N ILE A 321 3.41 0.42 -29.79
CA ILE A 321 4.57 0.87 -30.56
C ILE A 321 5.22 2.12 -29.94
N PRO A 322 4.49 3.21 -29.59
CA PRO A 322 5.10 4.38 -28.95
C PRO A 322 5.79 4.03 -27.62
N ILE A 323 5.22 3.09 -26.88
CA ILE A 323 5.80 2.62 -25.62
C ILE A 323 7.06 1.80 -25.88
N ALA A 324 7.05 0.97 -26.92
CA ALA A 324 8.24 0.21 -27.32
C ALA A 324 9.37 1.15 -27.75
N GLU A 325 9.08 2.26 -28.41
CA GLU A 325 10.07 3.28 -28.78
C GLU A 325 10.65 3.98 -27.54
N GLU A 326 9.79 4.48 -26.64
CA GLU A 326 10.20 5.15 -25.40
C GLU A 326 11.13 4.28 -24.53
N HIS A 327 10.88 2.96 -24.53
CA HIS A 327 11.65 2.00 -23.74
C HIS A 327 12.72 1.22 -24.51
N ASN A 328 13.08 1.64 -25.74
CA ASN A 328 14.08 0.98 -26.60
C ASN A 328 13.78 -0.51 -26.91
N LEU A 329 12.51 -0.91 -26.91
CA LEU A 329 12.03 -2.24 -27.27
C LEU A 329 11.60 -2.37 -28.74
N ILE A 330 11.64 -1.27 -29.51
CA ILE A 330 11.25 -1.30 -30.92
C ILE A 330 12.18 -2.17 -31.77
N ALA A 331 13.51 -2.12 -31.56
CA ALA A 331 14.44 -2.98 -32.28
C ALA A 331 14.23 -4.49 -31.99
N PRO A 332 14.03 -4.94 -30.73
CA PRO A 332 13.56 -6.30 -30.45
C PRO A 332 12.27 -6.70 -31.17
N LEU A 333 11.27 -5.81 -31.24
CA LEU A 333 10.03 -6.07 -31.98
C LEU A 333 10.27 -6.21 -33.48
N THR A 334 11.04 -5.30 -34.09
CA THR A 334 11.40 -5.40 -35.51
C THR A 334 12.18 -6.68 -35.79
N ARG A 335 13.11 -7.09 -34.91
CA ARG A 335 13.81 -8.37 -35.02
C ARG A 335 12.83 -9.55 -35.00
N TYR A 336 11.84 -9.53 -34.10
CA TYR A 336 10.78 -10.54 -34.07
C TYR A 336 10.01 -10.58 -35.39
N VAL A 337 9.59 -9.42 -35.91
CA VAL A 337 8.88 -9.32 -37.19
C VAL A 337 9.70 -9.89 -38.33
N ILE A 338 10.99 -9.55 -38.45
CA ILE A 338 11.88 -10.07 -39.51
C ILE A 338 12.00 -11.60 -39.41
N ALA A 339 12.32 -12.11 -38.21
CA ALA A 339 12.51 -13.54 -38.00
C ALA A 339 11.23 -14.34 -38.30
N GLU A 340 10.08 -13.83 -37.85
CA GLU A 340 8.79 -14.49 -38.00
C GLU A 340 8.26 -14.40 -39.44
N THR A 341 8.51 -13.30 -40.15
CA THR A 341 8.22 -13.16 -41.59
C THR A 341 8.99 -14.22 -42.38
N ILE A 342 10.28 -14.41 -42.09
CA ILE A 342 11.11 -15.43 -42.74
C ILE A 342 10.65 -16.84 -42.41
N ARG A 343 10.16 -17.10 -41.18
CA ARG A 343 9.58 -18.38 -40.78
C ARG A 343 8.32 -18.70 -41.59
N GLN A 344 7.54 -17.68 -41.89
CA GLN A 344 6.27 -17.77 -42.62
C GLN A 344 6.39 -17.48 -44.13
N ARG A 345 7.63 -17.39 -44.67
CA ARG A 345 7.87 -16.98 -46.07
C ARG A 345 7.21 -17.86 -47.13
N HIS A 346 6.90 -19.10 -46.81
CA HIS A 346 6.28 -20.07 -47.71
C HIS A 346 4.83 -19.72 -48.08
N TYR A 347 4.18 -18.83 -47.33
CA TYR A 347 2.86 -18.31 -47.69
C TYR A 347 2.91 -17.27 -48.82
N PHE A 348 4.08 -16.74 -49.15
CA PHE A 348 4.24 -15.73 -50.20
C PHE A 348 4.68 -16.36 -51.52
N PRO A 349 4.29 -15.80 -52.68
CA PRO A 349 4.72 -16.25 -53.99
C PRO A 349 6.25 -16.29 -54.11
N ILE A 350 6.78 -17.35 -54.72
CA ILE A 350 8.20 -17.48 -55.06
C ILE A 350 8.47 -16.64 -56.31
N ASN A 351 8.60 -15.32 -56.12
CA ASN A 351 8.81 -14.36 -57.19
C ASN A 351 9.73 -13.23 -56.70
N HIS A 352 10.82 -12.97 -57.43
CA HIS A 352 11.78 -11.90 -57.12
C HIS A 352 11.20 -10.48 -57.22
N GLN A 353 10.09 -10.32 -57.93
CA GLN A 353 9.37 -9.05 -58.00
C GLN A 353 8.33 -8.87 -56.89
N PHE A 354 8.05 -9.91 -56.10
CA PHE A 354 7.08 -9.82 -55.02
C PHE A 354 7.71 -9.12 -53.82
N HIS A 355 7.15 -7.97 -53.45
CA HIS A 355 7.67 -7.13 -52.37
C HIS A 355 7.14 -7.60 -51.00
N ILE A 356 8.00 -7.58 -49.98
CA ILE A 356 7.62 -7.73 -48.57
C ILE A 356 8.08 -6.49 -47.82
N GLY A 357 7.13 -5.64 -47.43
CA GLY A 357 7.32 -4.43 -46.64
C GLY A 357 7.38 -4.75 -45.15
N ILE A 358 8.40 -4.24 -44.47
CA ILE A 358 8.53 -4.31 -43.01
C ILE A 358 8.81 -2.91 -42.47
N ASN A 359 7.98 -2.49 -41.52
CA ASN A 359 8.15 -1.25 -40.77
C ASN A 359 9.36 -1.31 -39.83
N VAL A 360 10.24 -0.31 -39.93
CA VAL A 360 11.46 -0.19 -39.12
C VAL A 360 11.58 1.23 -38.59
N ALA A 361 11.66 1.36 -37.27
CA ALA A 361 11.93 2.65 -36.63
C ALA A 361 13.35 3.15 -36.91
N ALA A 362 13.53 4.46 -37.01
CA ALA A 362 14.83 5.06 -37.32
C ALA A 362 15.92 4.70 -36.28
N SER A 363 15.51 4.46 -35.03
CA SER A 363 16.42 4.05 -33.95
C SER A 363 17.12 2.72 -34.21
N HIS A 364 16.52 1.79 -34.98
CA HIS A 364 17.13 0.48 -35.31
C HIS A 364 18.27 0.60 -36.33
N PHE A 365 18.33 1.71 -37.09
CA PHE A 365 19.43 1.99 -38.02
C PHE A 365 20.72 2.42 -37.31
N ARG A 366 20.65 2.79 -36.03
CA ARG A 366 21.83 3.24 -35.27
C ARG A 366 22.82 2.10 -35.07
N HIS A 367 24.11 2.43 -35.14
CA HIS A 367 25.23 1.52 -34.87
C HIS A 367 25.22 0.20 -35.69
N GLY A 368 24.55 0.17 -36.85
CA GLY A 368 24.50 -1.01 -37.73
C GLY A 368 23.73 -2.21 -37.17
N VAL A 369 22.91 -2.01 -36.12
CA VAL A 369 22.16 -3.11 -35.47
C VAL A 369 21.18 -3.77 -36.45
N LEU A 370 20.45 -2.97 -37.22
CA LEU A 370 19.53 -3.48 -38.26
C LEU A 370 20.24 -4.37 -39.27
N LEU A 371 21.42 -3.96 -39.78
CA LEU A 371 22.16 -4.77 -40.76
C LEU A 371 22.62 -6.09 -40.16
N LYS A 372 23.03 -6.10 -38.89
CA LYS A 372 23.36 -7.33 -38.17
C LYS A 372 22.15 -8.25 -38.08
N ASP A 373 20.98 -7.71 -37.72
CA ASP A 373 19.74 -8.47 -37.63
C ASP A 373 19.30 -9.01 -39.01
N LEU A 374 19.37 -8.19 -40.07
CA LEU A 374 19.07 -8.63 -41.43
C LEU A 374 20.03 -9.71 -41.93
N ASN A 375 21.34 -9.60 -41.64
CA ASN A 375 22.31 -10.66 -41.96
C ASN A 375 22.01 -11.96 -41.20
N GLN A 376 21.58 -11.86 -39.94
CA GLN A 376 21.27 -13.02 -39.13
C GLN A 376 19.99 -13.74 -39.56
N TYR A 377 18.93 -13.01 -39.91
CA TYR A 377 17.61 -13.58 -40.14
C TYR A 377 17.17 -13.57 -41.61
N TRP A 378 17.34 -12.46 -42.32
CA TRP A 378 16.84 -12.31 -43.69
C TRP A 378 17.82 -12.89 -44.72
N PHE A 379 19.04 -12.35 -44.79
CA PHE A 379 20.01 -12.74 -45.82
C PHE A 379 20.53 -14.17 -45.65
N SER A 380 20.60 -14.69 -44.41
CA SER A 380 20.99 -16.07 -44.14
C SER A 380 19.98 -17.11 -44.67
N ALA A 381 18.72 -16.70 -44.84
CA ALA A 381 17.65 -17.54 -45.33
C ALA A 381 17.46 -17.47 -46.86
N GLU A 382 18.19 -16.58 -47.53
CA GLU A 382 18.17 -16.35 -48.99
C GLU A 382 16.75 -16.30 -49.58
N PRO A 383 15.83 -15.44 -49.07
CA PRO A 383 14.48 -15.34 -49.59
C PRO A 383 14.50 -14.83 -51.03
N VAL A 384 13.63 -15.41 -51.85
CA VAL A 384 13.45 -15.02 -53.26
C VAL A 384 12.79 -13.64 -53.34
N GLN A 385 11.92 -13.31 -52.39
CA GLN A 385 11.14 -12.07 -52.37
C GLN A 385 11.99 -10.83 -52.09
N GLN A 386 11.56 -9.70 -52.65
CA GLN A 386 12.22 -8.41 -52.51
C GLN A 386 11.87 -7.75 -51.17
N LEU A 387 12.86 -7.53 -50.32
CA LEU A 387 12.67 -6.81 -49.06
C LEU A 387 12.50 -5.31 -49.32
N VAL A 388 11.47 -4.73 -48.70
CA VAL A 388 11.25 -3.29 -48.61
C VAL A 388 11.24 -2.92 -47.14
N LEU A 389 12.09 -1.97 -46.74
CA LEU A 389 12.09 -1.42 -45.39
C LEU A 389 11.36 -0.09 -45.38
N GLU A 390 10.36 0.04 -44.51
CA GLU A 390 9.48 1.21 -44.43
C GLU A 390 9.85 2.04 -43.21
N LEU A 391 10.15 3.32 -43.41
CA LEU A 391 10.55 4.26 -42.37
C LEU A 391 9.50 5.36 -42.22
N THR A 392 9.02 5.60 -41.01
CA THR A 392 8.04 6.67 -40.76
C THR A 392 8.70 8.05 -40.74
N GLU A 393 8.00 9.07 -41.25
CA GLU A 393 8.50 10.46 -41.27
C GLU A 393 8.68 11.08 -39.86
N ARG A 394 7.99 10.53 -38.85
CA ARG A 394 7.90 11.09 -37.49
C ARG A 394 9.20 10.94 -36.68
N ASP A 395 10.05 9.99 -37.05
CA ASP A 395 11.31 9.77 -36.37
C ASP A 395 12.36 10.82 -36.78
N ALA A 396 13.18 11.27 -35.83
CA ALA A 396 14.29 12.15 -36.17
C ALA A 396 15.46 11.36 -36.78
N LEU A 397 15.90 11.74 -37.98
CA LEU A 397 17.10 11.25 -38.69
C LEU A 397 18.45 11.65 -38.01
N LEU A 398 18.45 11.81 -36.69
CA LEU A 398 19.66 12.07 -35.92
C LEU A 398 20.52 10.80 -35.96
N ASP A 399 21.56 10.83 -36.80
CA ASP A 399 22.63 9.83 -36.94
C ASP A 399 22.36 8.58 -37.82
N VAL A 400 21.62 8.71 -38.94
CA VAL A 400 21.63 7.64 -39.96
C VAL A 400 22.94 7.66 -40.75
N ASP A 401 23.70 6.57 -40.63
CA ASP A 401 24.97 6.38 -41.33
C ASP A 401 24.73 6.09 -42.83
N TYR A 402 25.19 7.00 -43.70
CA TYR A 402 25.17 6.82 -45.15
C TYR A 402 25.83 5.51 -45.63
N ARG A 403 26.77 4.96 -44.86
CA ARG A 403 27.40 3.67 -45.18
C ARG A 403 26.40 2.53 -45.06
N LEU A 404 25.55 2.55 -44.03
CA LEU A 404 24.51 1.55 -43.84
C LEU A 404 23.52 1.54 -45.00
N MET A 405 23.04 2.73 -45.44
CA MET A 405 22.11 2.81 -46.57
C MET A 405 22.72 2.23 -47.84
N ARG A 406 23.98 2.57 -48.11
CA ARG A 406 24.70 2.05 -49.28
C ARG A 406 24.89 0.54 -49.22
N GLU A 407 25.12 -0.02 -48.03
CA GLU A 407 25.22 -1.47 -47.86
C GLU A 407 23.89 -2.19 -48.04
N LEU A 408 22.78 -1.60 -47.56
CA LEU A 408 21.43 -2.12 -47.80
C LEU A 408 21.10 -2.13 -49.31
N HIS A 409 21.37 -1.02 -50.01
CA HIS A 409 21.17 -0.95 -51.47
C HIS A 409 22.07 -1.95 -52.20
N ARG A 410 23.34 -2.12 -51.79
CA ARG A 410 24.25 -3.12 -52.38
C ARG A 410 23.74 -4.56 -52.19
N LYS A 411 23.01 -4.82 -51.10
CA LYS A 411 22.35 -6.10 -50.83
C LYS A 411 20.97 -6.21 -51.48
N GLY A 412 20.58 -5.23 -52.30
CA GLY A 412 19.33 -5.23 -53.03
C GLY A 412 18.11 -4.95 -52.16
N VAL A 413 18.25 -4.35 -50.97
CA VAL A 413 17.10 -3.93 -50.16
C VAL A 413 16.57 -2.60 -50.68
N LYS A 414 15.26 -2.52 -50.89
CA LYS A 414 14.57 -1.27 -51.23
C LYS A 414 14.17 -0.49 -49.97
N LEU A 415 14.19 0.82 -50.06
CA LEU A 415 13.76 1.71 -48.97
C LEU A 415 12.47 2.44 -49.34
N ALA A 416 11.52 2.47 -48.41
CA ALA A 416 10.29 3.24 -48.51
C ALA A 416 10.22 4.29 -47.40
N ILE A 417 9.71 5.48 -47.73
CA ILE A 417 9.25 6.45 -46.72
C ILE A 417 7.75 6.26 -46.53
N ASP A 418 7.35 6.02 -45.29
CA ASP A 418 5.98 5.82 -44.84
C ASP A 418 5.38 7.10 -44.24
N ASP A 419 4.05 7.22 -44.25
CA ASP A 419 3.30 8.37 -43.68
C ASP A 419 3.68 9.75 -44.29
N PHE A 420 4.15 9.80 -45.54
CA PHE A 420 4.70 11.04 -46.14
C PHE A 420 3.68 12.17 -46.22
N GLY A 421 4.06 13.36 -45.73
CA GLY A 421 3.27 14.58 -45.75
C GLY A 421 2.57 14.88 -44.42
N THR A 422 2.71 14.02 -43.41
CA THR A 422 2.11 14.21 -42.08
C THR A 422 3.05 14.92 -41.08
N GLY A 423 4.31 15.19 -41.46
CA GLY A 423 5.35 15.76 -40.61
C GLY A 423 6.06 17.01 -41.17
N ASN A 424 7.03 17.52 -40.41
CA ASN A 424 7.76 18.78 -40.70
C ASN A 424 9.09 18.56 -41.46
N SER A 425 9.40 17.38 -42.02
CA SER A 425 10.77 17.06 -42.47
C SER A 425 10.91 16.21 -43.74
N SER A 426 9.84 16.00 -44.50
CA SER A 426 9.74 15.06 -45.62
C SER A 426 10.76 15.28 -46.76
N LEU A 427 11.14 16.52 -47.06
CA LEU A 427 12.13 16.82 -48.11
C LEU A 427 13.56 16.40 -47.72
N SER A 428 13.94 16.55 -46.45
CA SER A 428 15.27 16.17 -45.98
C SER A 428 15.47 14.65 -45.99
N TRP A 429 14.40 13.88 -45.80
CA TRP A 429 14.41 12.42 -45.91
C TRP A 429 14.66 11.96 -47.35
N LEU A 430 14.01 12.60 -48.33
CA LEU A 430 14.20 12.30 -49.76
C LEU A 430 15.66 12.53 -50.20
N GLU A 431 16.28 13.62 -49.74
CA GLU A 431 17.67 13.93 -50.08
C GLU A 431 18.68 12.93 -49.46
N LYS A 432 18.49 12.59 -48.18
CA LYS A 432 19.44 11.77 -47.42
C LYS A 432 19.32 10.28 -47.74
N LEU A 433 18.09 9.75 -47.81
CA LEU A 433 17.89 8.31 -48.00
C LEU A 433 17.89 7.90 -49.47
N ARG A 434 17.46 8.79 -50.37
CA ARG A 434 17.17 8.44 -51.78
C ARG A 434 16.28 7.18 -51.86
N PRO A 435 15.06 7.23 -51.31
CA PRO A 435 14.20 6.06 -51.22
C PRO A 435 13.76 5.60 -52.61
N ASP A 436 13.49 4.30 -52.73
CA ASP A 436 12.92 3.68 -53.93
C ASP A 436 11.40 3.86 -54.00
N ILE A 437 10.76 3.95 -52.82
CA ILE A 437 9.30 4.00 -52.68
C ILE A 437 8.88 5.17 -51.77
N LEU A 438 7.77 5.81 -52.12
CA LEU A 438 7.11 6.83 -51.31
C LEU A 438 5.66 6.41 -51.07
N LYS A 439 5.28 6.20 -49.81
CA LYS A 439 3.91 5.84 -49.42
C LYS A 439 3.14 7.11 -49.07
N ILE A 440 1.99 7.31 -49.72
CA ILE A 440 1.08 8.43 -49.53
C ILE A 440 0.10 8.04 -48.42
N ASP A 441 0.16 8.75 -47.29
CA ASP A 441 -0.68 8.49 -46.12
C ASP A 441 -2.18 8.54 -46.46
N LYS A 442 -2.95 7.72 -45.75
CA LYS A 442 -4.40 7.60 -45.91
C LYS A 442 -5.16 8.93 -45.73
N SER A 443 -4.63 9.91 -44.97
CA SER A 443 -5.31 11.19 -44.79
C SER A 443 -5.34 12.04 -46.07
N PHE A 444 -4.40 11.81 -46.99
CA PHE A 444 -4.36 12.44 -48.31
C PHE A 444 -5.25 11.71 -49.31
N THR A 445 -5.23 10.36 -49.29
CA THR A 445 -6.09 9.56 -50.18
C THR A 445 -7.57 9.68 -49.84
N ALA A 446 -7.91 9.83 -48.56
CA ALA A 446 -9.28 10.08 -48.10
C ALA A 446 -9.85 11.42 -48.62
N ALA A 447 -9.00 12.40 -48.92
CA ALA A 447 -9.41 13.70 -49.42
C ALA A 447 -9.69 13.74 -50.93
N ILE A 448 -9.33 12.70 -51.68
CA ILE A 448 -9.53 12.63 -53.13
C ILE A 448 -11.02 12.66 -53.48
N GLY A 449 -11.40 13.61 -54.34
CA GLY A 449 -12.80 13.83 -54.74
C GLY A 449 -13.57 14.77 -53.80
N THR A 450 -12.87 15.46 -52.90
CA THR A 450 -13.43 16.51 -52.03
C THR A 450 -12.75 17.86 -52.33
N ASP A 451 -13.40 18.98 -51.97
CA ASP A 451 -12.81 20.33 -52.09
C ASP A 451 -11.78 20.65 -50.97
N ALA A 452 -11.25 19.63 -50.29
CA ALA A 452 -10.30 19.82 -49.20
C ALA A 452 -8.89 20.15 -49.73
N VAL A 453 -8.15 21.00 -48.99
CA VAL A 453 -6.75 21.35 -49.28
C VAL A 453 -5.87 20.12 -49.48
N ASN A 454 -6.14 19.03 -48.76
CA ASN A 454 -5.41 17.77 -48.87
C ASN A 454 -5.48 17.15 -50.27
N SER A 455 -6.53 17.38 -51.06
CA SER A 455 -6.60 16.87 -52.44
C SER A 455 -5.51 17.49 -53.33
N THR A 456 -5.29 18.81 -53.21
CA THR A 456 -4.22 19.51 -53.94
C THR A 456 -2.84 19.06 -53.49
N VAL A 457 -2.67 18.76 -52.19
CA VAL A 457 -1.40 18.26 -51.66
C VAL A 457 -1.09 16.86 -52.20
N THR A 458 -2.09 15.99 -52.33
CA THR A 458 -1.94 14.67 -52.96
C THR A 458 -1.33 14.77 -54.36
N ASP A 459 -1.85 15.67 -55.21
CA ASP A 459 -1.33 15.88 -56.57
C ASP A 459 0.13 16.37 -56.57
N ILE A 460 0.51 17.21 -55.61
CA ILE A 460 1.88 17.70 -55.44
C ILE A 460 2.82 16.55 -55.03
N ILE A 461 2.40 15.69 -54.10
CA ILE A 461 3.17 14.51 -53.67
C ILE A 461 3.39 13.57 -54.85
N ILE A 462 2.34 13.33 -55.65
CA ILE A 462 2.42 12.49 -56.85
C ILE A 462 3.41 13.08 -57.85
N ALA A 463 3.29 14.38 -58.16
CA ALA A 463 4.18 15.06 -59.09
C ALA A 463 5.64 15.06 -58.60
N LEU A 464 5.86 15.17 -57.29
CA LEU A 464 7.19 15.09 -56.68
C LEU A 464 7.81 13.71 -56.87
N GLY A 465 7.08 12.64 -56.52
CA GLY A 465 7.57 11.26 -56.70
C GLY A 465 7.93 10.96 -58.16
N GLN A 466 7.10 11.43 -59.10
CA GLN A 466 7.38 11.29 -60.54
C GLN A 466 8.64 12.03 -60.97
N ARG A 467 8.83 13.28 -60.53
CA ARG A 467 10.02 14.08 -60.87
C ARG A 467 11.30 13.51 -60.28
N LEU A 468 11.22 12.85 -59.13
CA LEU A 468 12.33 12.19 -58.48
C LEU A 468 12.53 10.74 -58.94
N ASN A 469 11.67 10.23 -59.83
CA ASN A 469 11.66 8.85 -60.30
C ASN A 469 11.57 7.82 -59.15
N ILE A 470 10.70 8.11 -58.17
CA ILE A 470 10.40 7.27 -57.00
C ILE A 470 9.06 6.57 -57.24
N GLU A 471 8.97 5.29 -56.88
CA GLU A 471 7.73 4.52 -56.99
C GLU A 471 6.73 4.96 -55.92
N LEU A 472 5.46 5.17 -56.30
CA LEU A 472 4.42 5.65 -55.39
C LEU A 472 3.49 4.50 -54.97
N VAL A 473 3.24 4.42 -53.67
CA VAL A 473 2.19 3.59 -53.06
C VAL A 473 1.17 4.52 -52.45
N ALA A 474 -0.12 4.33 -52.73
CA ALA A 474 -1.17 5.07 -52.05
C ALA A 474 -1.91 4.18 -51.05
N GLU A 475 -1.98 4.63 -49.80
CA GLU A 475 -2.60 3.90 -48.70
C GLU A 475 -4.04 4.31 -48.44
N GLY A 476 -4.80 3.47 -47.73
CA GLY A 476 -6.16 3.81 -47.33
C GLY A 476 -7.12 3.98 -48.50
N VAL A 477 -6.89 3.29 -49.63
CA VAL A 477 -7.84 3.27 -50.74
C VAL A 477 -9.07 2.46 -50.34
N GLU A 478 -10.21 3.13 -50.19
CA GLU A 478 -11.46 2.54 -49.71
C GLU A 478 -12.53 2.43 -50.79
N ASN A 479 -12.45 3.24 -51.86
CA ASN A 479 -13.45 3.25 -52.93
C ASN A 479 -12.84 3.33 -54.34
N GLN A 480 -13.66 2.98 -55.32
CA GLN A 480 -13.23 2.90 -56.72
C GLN A 480 -12.85 4.28 -57.30
N THR A 481 -13.46 5.37 -56.82
CA THR A 481 -13.17 6.74 -57.27
C THR A 481 -11.74 7.13 -56.91
N GLN A 482 -11.32 6.87 -55.66
CA GLN A 482 -9.94 7.08 -55.21
C GLN A 482 -8.96 6.27 -56.07
N ALA A 483 -9.24 4.97 -56.27
CA ALA A 483 -8.39 4.09 -57.07
C ALA A 483 -8.23 4.57 -58.53
N GLN A 484 -9.33 5.03 -59.16
CA GLN A 484 -9.30 5.56 -60.53
C GLN A 484 -8.49 6.85 -60.62
N HIS A 485 -8.69 7.78 -59.69
CA HIS A 485 -7.95 9.03 -59.64
C HIS A 485 -6.44 8.79 -59.48
N LEU A 486 -6.05 7.98 -58.48
CA LEU A 486 -4.64 7.64 -58.24
C LEU A 486 -3.98 6.97 -59.46
N ARG A 487 -4.71 6.05 -60.12
CA ARG A 487 -4.24 5.39 -61.34
C ARG A 487 -4.06 6.36 -62.51
N GLN A 488 -4.99 7.30 -62.70
CA GLN A 488 -4.91 8.32 -63.77
C GLN A 488 -3.73 9.26 -63.55
N HIS A 489 -3.42 9.59 -62.31
CA HIS A 489 -2.30 10.45 -61.94
C HIS A 489 -0.97 9.69 -61.86
N GLY A 490 -0.94 8.39 -62.20
CA GLY A 490 0.29 7.63 -62.40
C GLY A 490 0.86 6.98 -61.14
N VAL A 491 0.08 6.85 -60.06
CA VAL A 491 0.48 6.05 -58.89
C VAL A 491 0.58 4.57 -59.29
N GLN A 492 1.66 3.91 -58.89
CA GLN A 492 2.01 2.56 -59.33
C GLN A 492 1.34 1.47 -58.49
N MET A 493 1.24 1.67 -57.18
CA MET A 493 0.72 0.67 -56.24
C MET A 493 -0.37 1.26 -55.34
N LEU A 494 -1.36 0.44 -55.00
CA LEU A 494 -2.51 0.82 -54.18
C LEU A 494 -2.68 -0.19 -53.03
N GLN A 495 -2.96 0.32 -51.84
CA GLN A 495 -3.23 -0.45 -50.63
C GLN A 495 -4.44 0.13 -49.91
N GLY A 496 -5.36 -0.72 -49.45
CA GLY A 496 -6.52 -0.26 -48.70
C GLY A 496 -7.68 -1.24 -48.68
N TYR A 497 -8.73 -0.88 -47.94
CA TYR A 497 -9.87 -1.75 -47.66
C TYR A 497 -10.75 -2.02 -48.88
N LEU A 498 -10.60 -1.26 -49.97
CA LEU A 498 -11.19 -1.59 -51.26
C LEU A 498 -10.77 -3.00 -51.73
N TYR A 499 -9.52 -3.38 -51.46
CA TYR A 499 -8.95 -4.65 -51.90
C TYR A 499 -8.95 -5.69 -50.78
N ALA A 500 -8.37 -5.32 -49.64
CA ALA A 500 -8.25 -6.21 -48.50
C ALA A 500 -7.96 -5.43 -47.22
N LYS A 501 -8.58 -5.88 -46.12
CA LYS A 501 -8.11 -5.56 -44.77
C LYS A 501 -6.84 -6.37 -44.47
N PRO A 502 -5.99 -5.93 -43.53
CA PRO A 502 -4.94 -6.77 -42.97
C PRO A 502 -5.51 -8.12 -42.55
N MET A 503 -4.85 -9.21 -42.92
CA MET A 503 -5.25 -10.58 -42.62
C MET A 503 -4.08 -11.36 -42.01
N PRO A 504 -4.32 -12.40 -41.20
CA PRO A 504 -3.25 -13.31 -40.77
C PRO A 504 -2.49 -13.85 -41.99
N ILE A 505 -1.17 -13.95 -41.91
CA ILE A 505 -0.34 -14.39 -43.06
C ILE A 505 -0.80 -15.76 -43.61
N SER A 506 -1.28 -16.66 -42.75
CA SER A 506 -1.80 -17.98 -43.15
C SER A 506 -3.02 -17.92 -44.09
N GLU A 507 -3.79 -16.83 -44.08
CA GLU A 507 -4.97 -16.64 -44.93
C GLU A 507 -4.62 -16.05 -46.30
N PHE A 508 -3.42 -15.47 -46.44
CA PHE A 508 -2.99 -14.77 -47.65
C PHE A 508 -3.04 -15.60 -48.95
N PRO A 509 -2.58 -16.86 -48.99
CA PRO A 509 -2.66 -17.65 -50.23
C PRO A 509 -4.09 -17.86 -50.72
N GLN A 510 -5.04 -18.03 -49.80
CA GLN A 510 -6.45 -18.21 -50.14
C GLN A 510 -7.03 -16.94 -50.75
N TRP A 511 -6.72 -15.79 -50.15
CA TRP A 511 -7.10 -14.48 -50.70
C TRP A 511 -6.47 -14.25 -52.09
N LEU A 512 -5.19 -14.57 -52.26
CA LEU A 512 -4.48 -14.40 -53.52
C LEU A 512 -5.07 -15.26 -54.64
N ALA A 513 -5.40 -16.53 -54.35
CA ALA A 513 -6.02 -17.44 -55.31
C ALA A 513 -7.41 -16.97 -55.76
N GLY A 514 -8.21 -16.40 -54.84
CA GLY A 514 -9.53 -15.84 -55.16
C GLY A 514 -9.49 -14.50 -55.90
N SER A 515 -8.33 -13.82 -55.91
CA SER A 515 -8.15 -12.49 -56.52
C SER A 515 -7.62 -12.54 -57.96
N ALA A 516 -7.21 -13.71 -58.45
CA ALA A 516 -6.73 -13.86 -59.83
C ALA A 516 -7.90 -13.83 -60.83
N PRO A 517 -7.84 -13.05 -61.94
CA PRO A 517 -8.84 -13.16 -62.99
C PRO A 517 -8.80 -14.58 -63.59
N PRO A 518 -9.96 -15.18 -63.93
CA PRO A 518 -10.00 -16.51 -64.52
C PRO A 518 -9.18 -16.55 -65.82
N PRO A 519 -8.49 -17.66 -66.12
CA PRO A 519 -7.65 -17.75 -67.32
C PRO A 519 -8.47 -17.50 -68.59
N ALA A 520 -7.91 -16.70 -69.50
CA ALA A 520 -8.53 -16.38 -70.77
C ALA A 520 -8.86 -17.65 -71.56
N ARG A 521 -10.14 -17.86 -71.90
CA ARG A 521 -10.57 -18.95 -72.78
C ARG A 521 -9.90 -18.76 -74.15
N HIS A 522 -8.99 -19.66 -74.49
CA HIS A 522 -8.45 -19.78 -75.84
C HIS A 522 -9.59 -20.20 -76.78
N ASN A 523 -9.98 -19.31 -77.71
CA ASN A 523 -10.88 -19.64 -78.81
C ASN A 523 -10.14 -20.56 -79.79
N GLY A 524 -10.21 -21.88 -79.54
CA GLY A 524 -9.88 -22.88 -80.55
C GLY A 524 -11.05 -23.00 -81.53
N GLN A 525 -10.90 -22.46 -82.73
CA GLN A 525 -11.70 -22.85 -83.89
C GLN A 525 -11.60 -24.37 -84.06
N ILE A 526 -12.70 -25.08 -83.92
CA ILE A 526 -12.83 -26.46 -84.39
C ILE A 526 -13.46 -26.39 -85.78
N MET A 527 -12.65 -26.66 -86.80
CA MET A 527 -13.11 -27.07 -88.12
C MET A 527 -13.56 -28.54 -88.07
N SER A 528 -14.83 -28.75 -88.45
CA SER A 528 -15.42 -29.83 -89.28
C SER A 528 -15.05 -31.31 -89.04
N ALA A 529 -16.07 -32.15 -88.78
CA ALA A 529 -16.34 -33.37 -89.56
C ALA A 529 -17.75 -33.93 -89.30
N MET A 530 -18.50 -34.17 -90.38
CA MET A 530 -19.78 -34.89 -90.40
C MET A 530 -19.61 -36.38 -90.04
N PRO A 531 -20.64 -37.06 -89.50
CA PRO A 531 -20.61 -38.51 -89.36
C PRO A 531 -21.11 -39.21 -90.63
N HIS A 532 -20.35 -40.19 -91.11
CA HIS A 532 -20.85 -41.27 -91.95
C HIS A 532 -21.17 -42.48 -91.06
N LEU A 533 -22.39 -43.00 -91.27
CA LEU A 533 -22.98 -44.30 -90.88
C LEU A 533 -23.35 -44.51 -89.41
#